data_AF-A0A8J4NV47-F1
#
_entry.id   AF-A0A8J4NV47-F1
#
_cell.length_a   1.000
_cell.length_b   1.000
_cell.length_c   1.000
_cell.angle_alpha   90.00
_cell.angle_beta   90.00
_cell.angle_gamma   90.00
#
_symmetry.space_group_name_H-M   'P 1'
#
loop_
_entity.id
_entity.type
_entity.pdbx_description
1 polymer ?
#
loop_
_entity_poly.entity_id
_entity_poly.type
_entity_poly.pdbx_seq_one_letter_code
_entity_poly.pdbx_strand_id
1 'polypeptide(L)'
;STKTELPAPYGPWMEIAHDLPQLIASHRLRSQVHQMPQLSARHLQGRKELHLAHLVLSFITMGYLWQEGEEGTVKVLPQNLAVPFWEVSQALGLPPILSHADFVLANWRRKNPNGNLDTIISLPGGESLRGFILITLLVEKAAVPGIKAIIQAIHAILQLDEETLHKALQELAEAIGNMSKALKRMHDYVDPAVFYAVIRIFLSGWKDNPAMPDGLIYEGVSDEPMAYSGGSAAQSTVLHAFDELLGIRHSEESTAFLHRMRDYMPLPHRAFVEEIHRAPSLKQHVLSSGDARLCAAFNQCISALADFRSYHITI
;
A
#
# COMPACT_ATOMS: atom_id res chain seq x y z
N SER A 1 -6.02 -13.61 -14.65
CA SER A 1 -4.55 -13.57 -14.81
C SER A 1 -4.05 -12.20 -14.38
N THR A 2 -3.11 -12.14 -13.43
CA THR A 2 -2.35 -10.93 -13.07
C THR A 2 -1.40 -10.64 -14.23
N LYS A 3 -1.40 -9.42 -14.76
CA LYS A 3 -0.50 -9.04 -15.85
C LYS A 3 0.88 -8.79 -15.23
N THR A 4 1.91 -9.47 -15.73
CA THR A 4 3.28 -9.41 -15.17
C THR A 4 4.28 -8.77 -16.12
N GLU A 5 3.88 -8.48 -17.36
CA GLU A 5 4.71 -7.87 -18.39
C GLU A 5 3.95 -6.73 -19.05
N LEU A 6 4.64 -5.62 -19.31
CA LEU A 6 4.12 -4.54 -20.13
C LEU A 6 4.29 -4.86 -21.63
N PRO A 7 3.34 -4.46 -22.48
CA PRO A 7 3.48 -4.66 -23.93
C PRO A 7 4.55 -3.72 -24.52
N ALA A 8 4.96 -3.98 -25.76
CA ALA A 8 5.75 -3.00 -26.51
C ALA A 8 5.01 -1.64 -26.56
N PRO A 9 5.71 -0.50 -26.44
CA PRO A 9 7.17 -0.34 -26.47
C PRO A 9 7.87 -0.39 -25.10
N TYR A 10 7.21 -0.82 -24.02
CA TYR A 10 7.68 -0.68 -22.63
C TYR A 10 8.72 -1.73 -22.17
N GLY A 11 9.33 -2.47 -23.10
CA GLY A 11 10.39 -3.43 -22.82
C GLY A 11 11.56 -2.86 -22.00
N PRO A 12 12.10 -1.67 -22.34
CA PRO A 12 13.22 -1.07 -21.59
C PRO A 12 12.93 -0.84 -20.09
N TRP A 13 11.67 -0.53 -19.73
CA TRP A 13 11.28 -0.40 -18.32
C TRP A 13 11.30 -1.76 -17.61
N MET A 14 10.77 -2.80 -18.27
CA MET A 14 10.75 -4.15 -17.72
C MET A 14 12.16 -4.74 -17.57
N GLU A 15 13.06 -4.49 -18.53
CA GLU A 15 14.46 -4.94 -18.48
C GLU A 15 15.17 -4.39 -17.24
N ILE A 16 15.11 -3.07 -17.00
CA ILE A 16 15.69 -2.45 -15.79
C ILE A 16 15.04 -3.00 -14.52
N ALA A 17 13.71 -3.18 -14.52
CA ALA A 17 12.98 -3.63 -13.34
C ALA A 17 13.29 -5.10 -12.97
N HIS A 18 13.52 -5.97 -13.96
CA HIS A 18 13.90 -7.37 -13.72
C HIS A 18 15.30 -7.52 -13.13
N ASP A 19 16.25 -6.68 -13.55
CA ASP A 19 17.63 -6.69 -13.06
C ASP A 19 17.88 -5.71 -11.91
N LEU A 20 16.81 -5.13 -11.34
CA LEU A 20 16.89 -4.01 -10.40
C LEU A 20 17.79 -4.29 -9.18
N PRO A 21 17.67 -5.44 -8.47
CA PRO A 21 18.56 -5.73 -7.35
C PRO A 21 20.04 -5.80 -7.75
N GLN A 22 20.35 -6.39 -8.92
CA GLN A 22 21.70 -6.55 -9.44
C GLN A 22 22.27 -5.20 -9.92
N LEU A 23 21.46 -4.35 -10.54
CA LEU A 23 21.84 -3.02 -10.97
C LEU A 23 22.16 -2.11 -9.79
N ILE A 24 21.37 -2.21 -8.70
CA ILE A 24 21.64 -1.48 -7.45
C ILE A 24 22.93 -2.00 -6.79
N ALA A 25 23.06 -3.32 -6.61
CA ALA A 25 24.23 -3.92 -5.98
C ALA A 25 25.54 -3.66 -6.75
N SER A 26 25.47 -3.42 -8.06
CA SER A 26 26.62 -3.05 -8.90
C SER A 26 26.77 -1.55 -9.12
N HIS A 27 25.96 -0.70 -8.48
CA HIS A 27 25.96 0.77 -8.63
C HIS A 27 25.76 1.25 -10.09
N ARG A 28 25.08 0.45 -10.92
CA ARG A 28 24.86 0.73 -12.35
C ARG A 28 23.44 1.20 -12.66
N LEU A 29 22.52 1.19 -11.70
CA LEU A 29 21.13 1.56 -11.98
C LEU A 29 21.01 2.99 -12.50
N ARG A 30 21.68 3.97 -11.86
CA ARG A 30 21.65 5.37 -12.32
C ARG A 30 22.10 5.52 -13.78
N SER A 31 23.20 4.87 -14.17
CA SER A 31 23.69 4.95 -15.55
C SER A 31 22.76 4.27 -16.56
N GLN A 32 22.12 3.16 -16.18
CA GLN A 32 21.08 2.51 -16.99
C GLN A 32 19.84 3.41 -17.15
N VAL A 33 19.37 4.04 -16.07
CA VAL A 33 18.24 4.99 -16.15
C VAL A 33 18.57 6.15 -17.07
N HIS A 34 19.78 6.71 -17.04
CA HIS A 34 20.15 7.79 -17.99
C HIS A 34 20.18 7.35 -19.46
N GLN A 35 20.41 6.06 -19.74
CA GLN A 35 20.39 5.50 -21.11
C GLN A 35 18.98 5.05 -21.54
N MET A 36 18.04 4.95 -20.60
CA MET A 36 16.68 4.52 -20.84
C MET A 36 15.96 5.48 -21.81
N PRO A 37 15.30 4.99 -22.87
CA PRO A 37 14.54 5.87 -23.75
C PRO A 37 13.35 6.48 -23.00
N GLN A 38 13.05 7.74 -23.27
CA GLN A 38 11.81 8.35 -22.78
C GLN A 38 10.63 7.78 -23.58
N LEU A 39 9.81 6.95 -22.92
CA LEU A 39 8.62 6.35 -23.50
C LEU A 39 7.37 7.09 -23.01
N SER A 40 6.43 7.38 -23.91
CA SER A 40 5.15 8.00 -23.52
C SER A 40 4.21 6.98 -22.87
N ALA A 41 3.49 7.39 -21.82
CA ALA A 41 2.49 6.55 -21.16
C ALA A 41 1.21 6.34 -22.01
N ARG A 42 1.04 7.09 -23.12
CA ARG A 42 -0.19 7.10 -23.94
C ARG A 42 -0.60 5.76 -24.57
N HIS A 43 0.33 4.81 -24.70
CA HIS A 43 0.03 3.49 -25.27
C HIS A 43 -0.36 2.45 -24.22
N LEU A 44 -0.32 2.79 -22.91
CA LEU A 44 -0.81 1.92 -21.84
C LEU A 44 -2.34 1.85 -21.89
N GLN A 45 -2.86 0.63 -21.95
CA GLN A 45 -4.28 0.36 -22.08
C GLN A 45 -4.88 -0.21 -20.81
N GLY A 46 -5.82 0.55 -20.24
CA GLY A 46 -6.63 0.12 -19.12
C GLY A 46 -5.89 0.00 -17.79
N ARG A 47 -6.67 -0.28 -16.75
CA ARG A 47 -6.20 -0.22 -15.36
C ARG A 47 -5.04 -1.18 -15.05
N LYS A 48 -5.01 -2.36 -15.67
CA LYS A 48 -3.95 -3.36 -15.40
C LYS A 48 -2.58 -2.93 -15.89
N GLU A 49 -2.50 -2.34 -17.08
CA GLU A 49 -1.23 -1.85 -17.63
C GLU A 49 -0.75 -0.61 -16.88
N LEU A 50 -1.68 0.30 -16.55
CA LEU A 50 -1.34 1.49 -15.76
C LEU A 50 -0.77 1.12 -14.38
N HIS A 51 -1.40 0.21 -13.63
CA HIS A 51 -0.85 -0.21 -12.34
C HIS A 51 0.48 -0.95 -12.45
N LEU A 52 0.67 -1.79 -13.48
CA LEU A 52 1.96 -2.46 -13.69
C LEU A 52 3.05 -1.45 -14.07
N ALA A 53 2.73 -0.44 -14.88
CA ALA A 53 3.66 0.64 -15.21
C ALA A 53 4.00 1.48 -13.97
N HIS A 54 3.01 1.82 -13.14
CA HIS A 54 3.23 2.54 -11.89
C HIS A 54 4.10 1.74 -10.92
N LEU A 55 3.85 0.43 -10.78
CA LEU A 55 4.69 -0.50 -10.03
C LEU A 55 6.14 -0.49 -10.53
N VAL A 56 6.35 -0.66 -11.83
CA VAL A 56 7.69 -0.71 -12.42
C VAL A 56 8.44 0.61 -12.23
N LEU A 57 7.81 1.72 -12.62
CA LEU A 57 8.43 3.06 -12.56
C LEU A 57 8.71 3.49 -11.12
N SER A 58 7.82 3.15 -10.18
CA SER A 58 8.04 3.44 -8.75
C SER A 58 9.21 2.64 -8.18
N PHE A 59 9.32 1.33 -8.48
CA PHE A 59 10.47 0.53 -8.05
C PHE A 59 11.79 1.04 -8.63
N ILE A 60 11.84 1.37 -9.92
CA ILE A 60 13.01 1.98 -10.55
C ILE A 60 13.36 3.30 -9.87
N THR A 61 12.36 4.14 -9.57
CA THR A 61 12.56 5.42 -8.87
C THR A 61 13.16 5.23 -7.48
N MET A 62 12.63 4.30 -6.67
CA MET A 62 13.18 4.03 -5.34
C MET A 62 14.61 3.48 -5.42
N GLY A 63 14.89 2.60 -6.38
CA GLY A 63 16.25 2.14 -6.65
C GLY A 63 17.18 3.28 -7.04
N TYR A 64 16.76 4.14 -7.97
CA TYR A 64 17.56 5.24 -8.51
C TYR A 64 17.96 6.23 -7.42
N LEU A 65 17.00 6.60 -6.57
CA LEU A 65 17.21 7.49 -5.43
C LEU A 65 18.15 6.87 -4.40
N TRP A 66 17.83 5.66 -3.96
CA TRP A 66 18.40 5.09 -2.74
C TRP A 66 19.53 4.08 -2.97
N GLN A 67 20.02 3.87 -4.21
CA GLN A 67 21.08 2.88 -4.47
C GLN A 67 22.35 3.11 -3.63
N GLU A 68 22.66 4.37 -3.28
CA GLU A 68 23.82 4.76 -2.47
C GLU A 68 23.47 4.99 -0.99
N GLY A 69 22.29 4.54 -0.55
CA GLY A 69 21.78 4.80 0.79
C GLY A 69 21.36 6.25 1.04
N GLU A 70 21.18 6.60 2.31
CA GLU A 70 20.69 7.93 2.73
C GLU A 70 21.75 9.04 2.61
N GLU A 71 23.04 8.70 2.46
CA GLU A 71 24.13 9.67 2.30
C GLU A 71 24.40 10.06 0.84
N GLY A 72 24.06 9.19 -0.12
CA GLY A 72 24.33 9.39 -1.54
C GLY A 72 23.10 9.81 -2.35
N THR A 73 22.21 10.62 -1.77
CA THR A 73 20.93 11.02 -2.39
C THR A 73 21.12 11.88 -3.64
N VAL A 74 20.10 11.87 -4.49
CA VAL A 74 20.02 12.68 -5.72
C VAL A 74 18.83 13.62 -5.62
N LYS A 75 18.99 14.84 -6.11
CA LYS A 75 17.96 15.89 -6.03
C LYS A 75 17.00 15.92 -7.22
N VAL A 76 17.35 15.24 -8.31
CA VAL A 76 16.62 15.28 -9.57
C VAL A 76 16.35 13.87 -10.06
N LEU A 77 15.09 13.58 -10.37
CA LEU A 77 14.68 12.39 -11.11
C LEU A 77 14.73 12.72 -12.60
N PRO A 78 15.51 11.99 -13.41
CA PRO A 78 15.70 12.30 -14.83
C PRO A 78 14.40 12.26 -15.64
N GLN A 79 14.28 13.13 -16.63
CA GLN A 79 13.05 13.34 -17.42
C GLN A 79 12.49 12.05 -18.02
N ASN A 80 13.36 11.17 -18.51
CA ASN A 80 12.99 9.91 -19.14
C ASN A 80 12.33 8.91 -18.18
N LEU A 81 12.48 9.08 -16.86
CA LEU A 81 11.79 8.35 -15.81
C LEU A 81 10.67 9.20 -15.18
N ALA A 82 10.94 10.48 -14.90
CA ALA A 82 10.04 11.39 -14.19
C ALA A 82 8.75 11.67 -14.95
N VAL A 83 8.83 12.02 -16.24
CA VAL A 83 7.66 12.35 -17.07
C VAL A 83 6.69 11.17 -17.19
N PRO A 84 7.10 9.96 -17.65
CA PRO A 84 6.17 8.84 -17.74
C PRO A 84 5.64 8.40 -16.38
N PHE A 85 6.44 8.48 -15.32
CA PHE A 85 5.96 8.14 -13.99
C PHE A 85 4.85 9.10 -13.56
N TRP A 86 5.06 10.41 -13.71
CA TRP A 86 4.04 11.40 -13.44
C TRP A 86 2.78 11.21 -14.29
N GLU A 87 2.90 10.97 -15.60
CA GLU A 87 1.75 10.75 -16.49
C GLU A 87 0.90 9.55 -16.01
N VAL A 88 1.54 8.43 -15.65
CA VAL A 88 0.86 7.24 -15.14
C VAL A 88 0.23 7.51 -13.77
N SER A 89 0.93 8.21 -12.89
CA SER A 89 0.44 8.63 -11.58
C SER A 89 -0.83 9.50 -11.70
N GLN A 90 -0.84 10.48 -12.60
CA GLN A 90 -2.02 11.30 -12.89
C GLN A 90 -3.19 10.46 -13.41
N ALA A 91 -2.93 9.53 -14.34
CA ALA A 91 -3.96 8.66 -14.90
C ALA A 91 -4.61 7.73 -13.85
N LEU A 92 -3.86 7.35 -12.81
CA LEU A 92 -4.34 6.51 -11.71
C LEU A 92 -4.92 7.32 -10.54
N GLY A 93 -4.64 8.62 -10.48
CA GLY A 93 -4.89 9.44 -9.29
C GLY A 93 -4.07 8.99 -8.09
N LEU A 94 -2.81 8.59 -8.32
CA LEU A 94 -1.82 8.25 -7.28
C LEU A 94 -0.65 9.25 -7.34
N PRO A 95 0.11 9.42 -6.26
CA PRO A 95 1.33 10.22 -6.29
C PRO A 95 2.49 9.45 -6.99
N PRO A 96 3.43 10.15 -7.65
CA PRO A 96 4.60 9.56 -8.29
C PRO A 96 5.67 9.12 -7.27
N ILE A 97 5.30 8.21 -6.37
CA ILE A 97 6.19 7.52 -5.43
C ILE A 97 5.70 6.08 -5.26
N LEU A 98 6.58 5.18 -4.80
CA LEU A 98 6.19 3.82 -4.41
C LEU A 98 5.18 3.84 -3.26
N SER A 99 3.94 3.44 -3.53
CA SER A 99 2.86 3.34 -2.55
C SER A 99 2.60 1.91 -2.12
N HIS A 100 1.81 1.71 -1.05
CA HIS A 100 1.30 0.39 -0.66
C HIS A 100 0.50 -0.30 -1.77
N ALA A 101 -0.22 0.48 -2.60
CA ALA A 101 -0.99 -0.06 -3.71
C ALA A 101 -0.07 -0.72 -4.77
N ASP A 102 1.12 -0.16 -4.97
CA ASP A 102 2.13 -0.73 -5.85
C ASP A 102 2.83 -1.88 -5.15
N PHE A 103 3.47 -1.58 -4.03
CA PHE A 103 4.41 -2.43 -3.32
C PHE A 103 3.79 -3.75 -2.83
N VAL A 104 2.50 -3.73 -2.47
CA VAL A 104 1.78 -4.90 -1.92
C VAL A 104 0.66 -5.36 -2.85
N LEU A 105 -0.30 -4.49 -3.16
CA LEU A 105 -1.54 -4.91 -3.81
C LEU A 105 -1.33 -5.33 -5.28
N ALA A 106 -0.41 -4.66 -5.99
CA ALA A 106 -0.09 -4.94 -7.38
C ALA A 106 1.13 -5.87 -7.57
N ASN A 107 2.07 -5.92 -6.61
CA ASN A 107 3.33 -6.64 -6.75
C ASN A 107 3.26 -8.15 -6.40
N TRP A 108 2.36 -8.89 -7.04
CA TRP A 108 2.31 -10.34 -6.85
C TRP A 108 1.86 -11.11 -8.08
N ARG A 109 2.36 -12.34 -8.18
CA ARG A 109 1.98 -13.33 -9.19
C ARG A 109 1.86 -14.70 -8.58
N ARG A 110 1.14 -15.60 -9.26
CA ARG A 110 1.14 -17.03 -8.90
C ARG A 110 2.37 -17.66 -9.53
N LYS A 111 3.19 -18.32 -8.72
CA LYS A 111 4.35 -19.09 -9.18
C LYS A 111 3.92 -20.33 -9.97
N ASN A 112 2.96 -21.08 -9.43
CA ASN A 112 2.40 -22.31 -10.02
C ASN A 112 0.87 -22.35 -9.86
N PRO A 113 0.14 -23.18 -10.65
CA PRO A 113 -1.30 -23.39 -10.48
C PRO A 113 -1.72 -23.80 -9.05
N ASN A 114 -0.80 -24.43 -8.31
CA ASN A 114 -1.00 -24.92 -6.94
C ASN A 114 -1.06 -23.81 -5.87
N GLY A 115 -0.88 -22.53 -6.24
CA GLY A 115 -1.23 -21.39 -5.37
C GLY A 115 -0.08 -20.70 -4.63
N ASN A 116 1.18 -21.12 -4.82
CA ASN A 116 2.33 -20.38 -4.26
C ASN A 116 2.46 -19.00 -4.90
N LEU A 117 2.64 -17.95 -4.10
CA LEU A 117 2.79 -16.57 -4.55
C LEU A 117 4.26 -16.18 -4.67
N ASP A 118 4.52 -15.23 -5.56
CA ASP A 118 5.83 -14.58 -5.74
C ASP A 118 5.64 -13.10 -6.05
N THR A 119 6.68 -12.29 -5.88
CA THR A 119 6.68 -10.88 -6.30
C THR A 119 6.88 -10.77 -7.82
N ILE A 120 6.45 -9.65 -8.40
CA ILE A 120 6.70 -9.33 -9.81
C ILE A 120 8.07 -8.64 -9.90
N ILE A 121 8.26 -7.55 -9.16
CA ILE A 121 9.49 -6.77 -9.07
C ILE A 121 10.04 -6.82 -7.65
N SER A 122 11.36 -6.78 -7.50
CA SER A 122 12.05 -6.83 -6.22
C SER A 122 13.11 -5.73 -6.10
N LEU A 123 13.37 -5.31 -4.87
CA LEU A 123 14.47 -4.43 -4.45
C LEU A 123 15.47 -5.24 -3.60
N PRO A 124 16.61 -4.65 -3.18
CA PRO A 124 17.50 -5.30 -2.23
C PRO A 124 16.78 -5.70 -0.93
N GLY A 125 17.19 -6.83 -0.36
CA GLY A 125 16.55 -7.45 0.82
C GLY A 125 16.17 -8.92 0.64
N GLY A 126 16.29 -9.46 -0.57
CA GLY A 126 16.17 -10.90 -0.85
C GLY A 126 14.88 -11.52 -0.33
N GLU A 127 14.99 -12.69 0.32
CA GLU A 127 13.82 -13.38 0.88
C GLU A 127 13.12 -12.58 1.99
N SER A 128 13.81 -11.70 2.72
CA SER A 128 13.16 -10.83 3.71
C SER A 128 12.24 -9.80 3.06
N LEU A 129 12.65 -9.21 1.94
CA LEU A 129 11.77 -8.28 1.20
C LEU A 129 10.56 -9.02 0.63
N ARG A 130 10.80 -10.19 0.02
CA ARG A 130 9.74 -11.05 -0.51
C ARG A 130 8.76 -11.47 0.59
N GLY A 131 9.27 -11.85 1.75
CA GLY A 131 8.50 -12.15 2.96
C GLY A 131 7.65 -10.96 3.38
N PHE A 132 8.26 -9.79 3.52
CA PHE A 132 7.58 -8.56 3.94
C PHE A 132 6.41 -8.21 3.02
N ILE A 133 6.60 -8.24 1.69
CA ILE A 133 5.55 -7.97 0.71
C ILE A 133 4.43 -9.02 0.79
N LEU A 134 4.78 -10.30 0.73
CA LEU A 134 3.79 -11.38 0.65
C LEU A 134 3.02 -11.59 1.94
N ILE A 135 3.66 -11.45 3.11
CA ILE A 135 2.95 -11.50 4.41
C ILE A 135 2.00 -10.32 4.52
N THR A 136 2.41 -9.11 4.12
CA THR A 136 1.51 -7.94 4.10
C THR A 136 0.33 -8.16 3.15
N LEU A 137 0.56 -8.75 1.98
CA LEU A 137 -0.53 -9.15 1.06
C LEU A 137 -1.47 -10.19 1.68
N LEU A 138 -0.96 -11.12 2.50
CA LEU A 138 -1.80 -12.09 3.20
C LEU A 138 -2.65 -11.44 4.29
N VAL A 139 -2.14 -10.40 4.96
CA VAL A 139 -2.93 -9.57 5.88
C VAL A 139 -4.08 -8.90 5.13
N GLU A 140 -3.80 -8.25 3.99
CA GLU A 140 -4.82 -7.65 3.11
C GLU A 140 -5.86 -8.68 2.65
N LYS A 141 -5.41 -9.86 2.24
CA LYS A 141 -6.31 -10.96 1.83
C LYS A 141 -7.18 -11.44 3.00
N ALA A 142 -6.63 -11.55 4.21
CA ALA A 142 -7.36 -11.98 5.40
C ALA A 142 -8.44 -10.96 5.81
N ALA A 143 -8.29 -9.70 5.42
CA ALA A 143 -9.27 -8.65 5.67
C ALA A 143 -10.51 -8.70 4.76
N VAL A 144 -10.46 -9.41 3.62
CA VAL A 144 -11.53 -9.42 2.62
C VAL A 144 -12.92 -9.76 3.18
N PRO A 145 -13.10 -10.78 4.05
CA PRO A 145 -14.37 -11.02 4.71
C PRO A 145 -14.84 -9.82 5.54
N GLY A 146 -13.93 -9.17 6.27
CA GLY A 146 -14.22 -7.95 7.03
C GLY A 146 -14.70 -6.80 6.15
N ILE A 147 -14.09 -6.58 4.99
CA ILE A 147 -14.56 -5.56 4.03
C ILE A 147 -15.99 -5.86 3.54
N LYS A 148 -16.33 -7.14 3.30
CA LYS A 148 -17.71 -7.53 2.95
C LYS A 148 -18.66 -7.32 4.11
N ALA A 149 -18.22 -7.62 5.33
CA ALA A 149 -18.99 -7.42 6.54
C ALA A 149 -19.30 -5.94 6.79
N ILE A 150 -18.41 -5.00 6.42
CA ILE A 150 -18.71 -3.56 6.46
C ILE A 150 -19.95 -3.23 5.64
N ILE A 151 -19.99 -3.71 4.38
CA ILE A 151 -21.10 -3.44 3.46
C ILE A 151 -22.40 -4.03 4.02
N GLN A 152 -22.34 -5.26 4.55
CA GLN A 152 -23.49 -5.91 5.17
C GLN A 152 -23.98 -5.16 6.41
N ALA A 153 -23.07 -4.71 7.28
CA ALA A 153 -23.41 -3.95 8.49
C ALA A 153 -24.11 -2.63 8.14
N ILE A 154 -23.60 -1.88 7.16
CA ILE A 154 -24.22 -0.63 6.70
C ILE A 154 -25.64 -0.88 6.17
N HIS A 155 -25.83 -1.89 5.33
CA HIS A 155 -27.16 -2.24 4.84
C HIS A 155 -28.09 -2.72 5.96
N ALA A 156 -27.60 -3.50 6.92
CA ALA A 156 -28.37 -4.00 8.05
C ALA A 156 -28.88 -2.86 8.95
N ILE A 157 -28.03 -1.85 9.21
CA ILE A 157 -28.45 -0.64 9.95
C ILE A 157 -29.59 0.08 9.21
N LEU A 158 -29.45 0.27 7.89
CA LEU A 158 -30.47 0.95 7.09
C LEU A 158 -31.81 0.21 7.04
N GLN A 159 -31.79 -1.12 7.16
CA GLN A 159 -32.99 -1.96 7.16
C GLN A 159 -33.49 -2.32 8.56
N LEU A 160 -32.79 -1.87 9.63
CA LEU A 160 -33.06 -2.26 11.02
C LEU A 160 -33.04 -3.79 11.22
N ASP A 161 -32.13 -4.48 10.54
CA ASP A 161 -31.94 -5.93 10.62
C ASP A 161 -30.84 -6.29 11.61
N GLU A 162 -31.22 -6.47 12.87
CA GLU A 162 -30.27 -6.72 13.96
C GLU A 162 -29.59 -8.10 13.87
N GLU A 163 -30.22 -9.10 13.26
CA GLU A 163 -29.61 -10.43 13.10
C GLU A 163 -28.50 -10.40 12.05
N THR A 164 -28.74 -9.75 10.90
CA THR A 164 -27.70 -9.56 9.89
C THR A 164 -26.59 -8.66 10.41
N LEU A 165 -26.92 -7.61 11.17
CA LEU A 165 -25.92 -6.75 11.79
C LEU A 165 -25.03 -7.52 12.76
N HIS A 166 -25.63 -8.32 13.64
CA HIS A 166 -24.89 -9.14 14.60
C HIS A 166 -23.91 -10.09 13.90
N LYS A 167 -24.37 -10.79 12.86
CA LYS A 167 -23.52 -11.68 12.07
C LYS A 167 -22.39 -10.94 11.36
N ALA A 168 -22.66 -9.77 10.76
CA ALA A 168 -21.64 -8.96 10.11
C ALA A 168 -20.55 -8.53 11.11
N LEU A 169 -20.91 -8.13 12.33
CA LEU A 169 -19.94 -7.79 13.36
C LEU A 169 -19.07 -8.99 13.78
N GLN A 170 -19.65 -10.19 13.88
CA GLN A 170 -18.89 -11.41 14.15
C GLN A 170 -17.88 -11.72 13.01
N GLU A 171 -18.33 -11.63 11.75
CA GLU A 171 -17.45 -11.82 10.58
C GLU A 171 -16.33 -10.78 10.52
N LEU A 172 -16.61 -9.53 10.89
CA LEU A 172 -15.60 -8.47 11.00
C LEU A 172 -14.55 -8.79 12.07
N ALA A 173 -14.97 -9.16 13.27
CA ALA A 173 -14.06 -9.53 14.36
C ALA A 173 -13.18 -10.73 13.98
N GLU A 174 -13.76 -11.75 13.33
CA GLU A 174 -13.02 -12.93 12.86
C GLU A 174 -11.99 -12.55 11.78
N ALA A 175 -12.37 -11.68 10.83
CA ALA A 175 -11.46 -11.20 9.79
C ALA A 175 -10.25 -10.47 10.40
N ILE A 176 -10.47 -9.58 11.38
CA ILE A 176 -9.39 -8.89 12.10
C ILE A 176 -8.50 -9.91 12.85
N GLY A 177 -9.10 -10.91 13.51
CA GLY A 177 -8.35 -11.99 14.14
C GLY A 177 -7.48 -12.79 13.15
N ASN A 178 -7.99 -13.02 11.94
CA ASN A 178 -7.25 -13.70 10.87
C ASN A 178 -6.14 -12.82 10.27
N MET A 179 -6.33 -11.49 10.20
CA MET A 179 -5.27 -10.54 9.89
C MET A 179 -4.14 -10.63 10.91
N SER A 180 -4.45 -10.68 12.21
CA SER A 180 -3.44 -10.85 13.27
C SER A 180 -2.67 -12.16 13.11
N LYS A 181 -3.34 -13.26 12.77
CA LYS A 181 -2.65 -14.55 12.49
C LYS A 181 -1.72 -14.45 11.29
N ALA A 182 -2.13 -13.76 10.23
CA ALA A 182 -1.28 -13.55 9.06
C ALA A 182 -0.06 -12.68 9.41
N LEU A 183 -0.28 -11.59 10.13
CA LEU A 183 0.77 -10.65 10.54
C LEU A 183 1.83 -11.32 11.45
N LYS A 184 1.41 -12.25 12.31
CA LYS A 184 2.34 -13.03 13.17
C LYS A 184 3.41 -13.80 12.41
N ARG A 185 3.14 -14.15 11.15
CA ARG A 185 4.10 -14.83 10.29
C ARG A 185 5.25 -13.91 9.86
N MET A 186 5.18 -12.60 10.11
CA MET A 186 6.25 -11.66 9.73
C MET A 186 7.60 -12.11 10.28
N HIS A 187 7.66 -12.59 11.53
CA HIS A 187 8.89 -13.08 12.17
C HIS A 187 9.49 -14.32 11.51
N ASP A 188 8.68 -15.12 10.81
CA ASP A 188 9.16 -16.35 10.16
C ASP A 188 9.88 -16.05 8.83
N TYR A 189 9.61 -14.88 8.22
CA TYR A 189 10.05 -14.57 6.86
C TYR A 189 10.90 -13.30 6.75
N VAL A 190 10.89 -12.42 7.75
CA VAL A 190 11.58 -11.13 7.70
C VAL A 190 12.62 -11.07 8.80
N ASP A 191 13.88 -11.00 8.40
CA ASP A 191 14.99 -10.71 9.32
C ASP A 191 14.95 -9.22 9.70
N PRO A 192 14.83 -8.88 10.99
CA PRO A 192 14.81 -7.48 11.44
C PRO A 192 16.05 -6.69 11.01
N ALA A 193 17.24 -7.31 11.03
CA ALA A 193 18.47 -6.63 10.65
C ALA A 193 18.46 -6.25 9.16
N VAL A 194 17.98 -7.15 8.29
CA VAL A 194 17.81 -6.87 6.86
C VAL A 194 16.75 -5.81 6.62
N PHE A 195 15.65 -5.84 7.40
CA PHE A 195 14.61 -4.84 7.29
C PHE A 195 15.14 -3.42 7.58
N TYR A 196 15.78 -3.22 8.73
CA TYR A 196 16.24 -1.90 9.15
C TYR A 196 17.42 -1.38 8.33
N ALA A 197 18.38 -2.26 7.98
CA ALA A 197 19.59 -1.86 7.28
C ALA A 197 19.44 -1.74 5.76
N VAL A 198 18.43 -2.42 5.17
CA VAL A 198 18.27 -2.48 3.70
C VAL A 198 16.87 -2.06 3.27
N ILE A 199 15.84 -2.82 3.65
CA ILE A 199 14.49 -2.67 3.09
C ILE A 199 13.91 -1.28 3.40
N ARG A 200 14.05 -0.83 4.65
CA ARG A 200 13.50 0.45 5.12
C ARG A 200 13.97 1.63 4.29
N ILE A 201 15.23 1.63 3.87
CA ILE A 201 15.83 2.70 3.05
C ILE A 201 15.05 2.84 1.74
N PHE A 202 14.73 1.73 1.07
CA PHE A 202 13.98 1.74 -0.18
C PHE A 202 12.49 2.03 -0.04
N LEU A 203 11.95 2.08 1.19
CA LEU A 203 10.58 2.51 1.46
C LEU A 203 10.50 3.98 1.90
N SER A 204 11.64 4.61 2.18
CA SER A 204 11.73 6.02 2.58
C SER A 204 11.27 6.94 1.45
N GLY A 205 10.37 7.87 1.79
CA GLY A 205 10.02 8.99 0.93
C GLY A 205 10.94 10.18 1.13
N TRP A 206 10.60 11.31 0.54
CA TRP A 206 11.34 12.57 0.62
C TRP A 206 10.46 13.72 1.11
N LYS A 207 9.42 13.39 1.90
CA LYS A 207 8.67 14.32 2.74
C LYS A 207 9.05 14.06 4.19
N ASP A 208 9.38 15.13 4.91
CA ASP A 208 9.83 15.07 6.30
C ASP A 208 11.06 14.13 6.48
N ASN A 209 11.88 14.00 5.43
CA ASN A 209 13.08 13.15 5.41
C ASN A 209 14.35 14.03 5.52
N PRO A 210 15.15 13.90 6.59
CA PRO A 210 16.39 14.67 6.77
C PRO A 210 17.43 14.50 5.65
N ALA A 211 17.44 13.35 4.96
CA ALA A 211 18.36 13.08 3.85
C ALA A 211 17.94 13.81 2.55
N MET A 212 16.70 14.26 2.47
CA MET A 212 16.10 14.95 1.31
C MET A 212 15.20 16.09 1.80
N PRO A 213 15.74 17.11 2.50
CA PRO A 213 14.94 18.14 3.18
C PRO A 213 14.17 19.03 2.19
N ASP A 214 14.69 19.20 0.98
CA ASP A 214 14.08 20.01 -0.06
C ASP A 214 13.02 19.22 -0.86
N GLY A 215 12.97 17.88 -0.74
CA GLY A 215 12.18 17.02 -1.63
C GLY A 215 12.93 16.62 -2.91
N LEU A 216 12.19 16.20 -3.94
CA LEU A 216 12.73 15.68 -5.20
C LEU A 216 12.20 16.48 -6.40
N ILE A 217 13.10 16.95 -7.27
CA ILE A 217 12.74 17.57 -8.54
C ILE A 217 12.40 16.48 -9.57
N TYR A 218 11.24 16.59 -10.20
CA TYR A 218 10.83 15.73 -11.31
C TYR A 218 11.11 16.45 -12.61
N GLU A 219 12.25 16.17 -13.23
CA GLU A 219 12.70 16.88 -14.44
C GLU A 219 11.66 16.78 -15.56
N GLY A 220 11.32 17.92 -16.17
CA GLY A 220 10.29 18.01 -17.21
C GLY A 220 8.84 17.93 -16.71
N VAL A 221 8.62 17.84 -15.39
CA VAL A 221 7.30 17.86 -14.75
C VAL A 221 7.12 19.10 -13.87
N SER A 222 8.09 19.38 -13.01
CA SER A 222 8.09 20.51 -12.09
C SER A 222 9.51 21.03 -11.89
N ASP A 223 9.68 22.35 -12.00
CA ASP A 223 10.95 23.03 -11.68
C ASP A 223 11.18 23.12 -10.16
N GLU A 224 10.10 23.06 -9.38
CA GLU A 224 10.14 23.04 -7.91
C GLU A 224 10.19 21.60 -7.36
N PRO A 225 10.98 21.33 -6.31
CA PRO A 225 10.98 20.06 -5.62
C PRO A 225 9.58 19.67 -5.08
N MET A 226 9.24 18.40 -5.22
CA MET A 226 7.99 17.82 -4.73
C MET A 226 8.27 16.92 -3.53
N ALA A 227 7.39 16.93 -2.52
CA ALA A 227 7.56 16.16 -1.28
C ALA A 227 6.50 15.06 -1.15
N TYR A 228 6.94 13.79 -1.11
CA TYR A 228 6.06 12.63 -0.93
C TYR A 228 6.49 11.73 0.23
N SER A 229 5.50 11.24 1.00
CA SER A 229 5.70 10.32 2.11
C SER A 229 5.99 8.91 1.60
N GLY A 230 6.93 8.23 2.27
CA GLY A 230 7.30 6.85 1.94
C GLY A 230 6.19 5.84 2.14
N GLY A 231 6.43 4.61 1.67
CA GLY A 231 5.50 3.49 1.83
C GLY A 231 5.30 3.14 3.30
N SER A 232 4.04 3.04 3.73
CA SER A 232 3.71 2.62 5.09
C SER A 232 2.40 1.84 5.15
N ALA A 233 2.24 1.02 6.20
CA ALA A 233 0.99 0.30 6.46
C ALA A 233 -0.22 1.25 6.62
N ALA A 234 0.01 2.52 6.97
CA ALA A 234 -1.05 3.52 7.06
C ALA A 234 -1.67 3.90 5.71
N GLN A 235 -1.05 3.52 4.59
CA GLN A 235 -1.64 3.64 3.25
C GLN A 235 -2.58 2.47 2.91
N SER A 236 -2.65 1.42 3.74
CA SER A 236 -3.66 0.37 3.59
C SER A 236 -5.06 0.91 3.83
N THR A 237 -5.97 0.70 2.89
CA THR A 237 -7.38 1.11 3.02
C THR A 237 -8.13 0.33 4.10
N VAL A 238 -7.70 -0.91 4.39
CA VAL A 238 -8.42 -1.83 5.28
C VAL A 238 -8.61 -1.24 6.67
N LEU A 239 -7.54 -0.73 7.27
CA LEU A 239 -7.60 -0.20 8.64
C LEU A 239 -8.43 1.09 8.73
N HIS A 240 -8.40 1.91 7.67
CA HIS A 240 -9.24 3.12 7.59
C HIS A 240 -10.71 2.74 7.50
N ALA A 241 -11.05 1.75 6.67
CA ALA A 241 -12.43 1.29 6.54
C ALA A 241 -12.99 0.72 7.84
N PHE A 242 -12.17 0.00 8.61
CA PHE A 242 -12.56 -0.51 9.93
C PHE A 242 -12.72 0.61 10.96
N ASP A 243 -11.80 1.57 11.00
CA ASP A 243 -11.89 2.71 11.91
C ASP A 243 -13.15 3.56 11.64
N GLU A 244 -13.43 3.86 10.37
CA GLU A 244 -14.61 4.63 9.98
C GLU A 244 -15.89 3.89 10.37
N LEU A 245 -16.02 2.60 10.07
CA LEU A 245 -17.22 1.83 10.44
C LEU A 245 -17.41 1.80 11.96
N LEU A 246 -16.34 1.51 12.71
CA LEU A 246 -16.41 1.37 14.17
C LEU A 246 -16.47 2.73 14.89
N GLY A 247 -16.37 3.85 14.16
CA GLY A 247 -16.40 5.20 14.72
C GLY A 247 -15.21 5.49 15.63
N ILE A 248 -14.03 4.96 15.30
CA ILE A 248 -12.80 5.15 16.06
C ILE A 248 -12.23 6.55 15.76
N ARG A 249 -11.90 7.28 16.82
CA ARG A 249 -11.29 8.62 16.72
C ARG A 249 -9.87 8.57 17.26
N HIS A 250 -8.93 9.02 16.44
CA HIS A 250 -7.51 9.11 16.79
C HIS A 250 -7.17 10.50 17.32
N SER A 251 -5.96 10.68 17.85
CA SER A 251 -5.43 12.02 18.17
C SER A 251 -5.40 12.91 16.92
N GLU A 252 -5.36 14.23 17.11
CA GLU A 252 -5.34 15.19 16.00
C GLU A 252 -4.15 14.96 15.06
N GLU A 253 -2.96 14.73 15.61
CA GLU A 253 -1.74 14.44 14.85
C GLU A 253 -1.87 13.15 14.00
N SER A 254 -2.32 12.06 14.63
CA SER A 254 -2.54 10.79 13.94
C SER A 254 -3.62 10.91 12.87
N THR A 255 -4.68 11.66 13.14
CA THR A 255 -5.77 11.91 12.20
C THR A 255 -5.26 12.67 10.98
N ALA A 256 -4.48 13.74 11.17
CA ALA A 256 -3.87 14.49 10.08
C ALA A 256 -2.93 13.61 9.24
N PHE A 257 -2.13 12.74 9.87
CA PHE A 257 -1.28 11.79 9.16
C PHE A 257 -2.10 10.76 8.36
N LEU A 258 -3.10 10.13 8.97
CA LEU A 258 -3.96 9.13 8.32
C LEU A 258 -4.73 9.73 7.14
N HIS A 259 -5.32 10.92 7.28
CA HIS A 259 -5.99 11.57 6.15
C HIS A 259 -5.04 11.84 4.98
N ARG A 260 -3.80 12.27 5.24
CA ARG A 260 -2.78 12.39 4.18
C ARG A 260 -2.48 11.04 3.52
N MET A 261 -2.48 9.94 4.28
CA MET A 261 -2.23 8.60 3.71
C MET A 261 -3.35 8.13 2.77
N ARG A 262 -4.56 8.71 2.86
CA ARG A 262 -5.64 8.43 1.87
C ARG A 262 -5.24 8.89 0.47
N ASP A 263 -4.44 9.94 0.32
CA ASP A 263 -3.98 10.42 -1.00
C ASP A 263 -3.10 9.42 -1.75
N TYR A 264 -2.57 8.42 -1.03
CA TYR A 264 -1.75 7.33 -1.57
C TYR A 264 -2.58 6.07 -1.88
N MET A 265 -3.89 6.12 -1.67
CA MET A 265 -4.82 5.03 -1.98
C MET A 265 -5.42 5.21 -3.38
N PRO A 266 -5.70 4.10 -4.11
CA PRO A 266 -6.45 4.16 -5.35
C PRO A 266 -7.77 4.91 -5.17
N LEU A 267 -8.16 5.73 -6.16
CA LEU A 267 -9.37 6.56 -6.09
C LEU A 267 -10.64 5.79 -5.63
N PRO A 268 -10.94 4.58 -6.15
CA PRO A 268 -12.11 3.82 -5.68
C PRO A 268 -12.02 3.40 -4.21
N HIS A 269 -10.81 3.18 -3.68
CA HIS A 269 -10.59 2.79 -2.29
C HIS A 269 -10.84 3.97 -1.35
N ARG A 270 -10.39 5.17 -1.74
CA ARG A 270 -10.74 6.41 -1.02
C ARG A 270 -12.24 6.64 -1.00
N ALA A 271 -12.89 6.51 -2.16
CA ALA A 271 -14.34 6.69 -2.27
C ALA A 271 -15.09 5.72 -1.35
N PHE A 272 -14.65 4.47 -1.26
CA PHE A 272 -15.23 3.49 -0.34
C PHE A 272 -15.13 3.91 1.14
N VAL A 273 -13.98 4.42 1.58
CA VAL A 273 -13.81 4.95 2.95
C VAL A 273 -14.74 6.14 3.21
N GLU A 274 -14.88 7.04 2.26
CA GLU A 274 -15.80 8.20 2.37
C GLU A 274 -17.28 7.78 2.36
N GLU A 275 -17.64 6.70 1.67
CA GLU A 275 -18.99 6.13 1.72
C GLU A 275 -19.31 5.56 3.11
N ILE A 276 -18.35 4.87 3.75
CA ILE A 276 -18.49 4.39 5.13
C ILE A 276 -18.68 5.57 6.08
N HIS A 277 -17.88 6.62 5.93
CA HIS A 277 -17.95 7.82 6.76
C HIS A 277 -19.34 8.49 6.69
N ARG A 278 -19.99 8.49 5.52
CA ARG A 278 -21.32 9.07 5.30
C ARG A 278 -22.47 8.16 5.74
N ALA A 279 -22.20 6.89 6.01
CA ALA A 279 -23.22 5.93 6.44
C ALA A 279 -23.75 6.26 7.85
N PRO A 280 -24.94 5.75 8.23
CA PRO A 280 -25.41 5.86 9.60
C PRO A 280 -24.41 5.30 10.60
N SER A 281 -24.26 5.96 11.75
CA SER A 281 -23.27 5.57 12.76
C SER A 281 -23.62 4.22 13.39
N LEU A 282 -22.81 3.19 13.09
CA LEU A 282 -22.88 1.88 13.73
C LEU A 282 -22.82 1.99 15.25
N LYS A 283 -21.86 2.77 15.78
CA LYS A 283 -21.70 2.96 17.22
C LYS A 283 -22.97 3.53 17.86
N GLN A 284 -23.58 4.54 17.25
CA GLN A 284 -24.81 5.13 17.77
C GLN A 284 -25.97 4.13 17.71
N HIS A 285 -26.09 3.39 16.60
CA HIS A 285 -27.12 2.37 16.42
C HIS A 285 -27.05 1.29 17.51
N VAL A 286 -25.85 0.72 17.73
CA VAL A 286 -25.59 -0.30 18.76
C VAL A 286 -25.89 0.23 20.18
N LEU A 287 -25.56 1.49 20.47
CA LEU A 287 -25.87 2.09 21.78
C LEU A 287 -27.38 2.31 21.97
N SER A 288 -28.11 2.62 20.89
CA SER A 288 -29.55 2.87 20.96
C SER A 288 -30.42 1.62 20.92
N SER A 289 -29.93 0.50 20.38
CA SER A 289 -30.74 -0.72 20.19
C SER A 289 -31.07 -1.44 21.49
N GLY A 290 -30.22 -1.32 22.51
CA GLY A 290 -30.35 -2.07 23.77
C GLY A 290 -30.09 -3.57 23.63
N ASP A 291 -29.67 -4.07 22.46
CA ASP A 291 -29.35 -5.48 22.25
C ASP A 291 -27.94 -5.79 22.79
N ALA A 292 -27.89 -6.57 23.87
CA ALA A 292 -26.65 -6.98 24.51
C ALA A 292 -25.72 -7.78 23.58
N ARG A 293 -26.26 -8.51 22.60
CA ARG A 293 -25.47 -9.29 21.63
C ARG A 293 -24.74 -8.36 20.66
N LEU A 294 -25.40 -7.31 20.18
CA LEU A 294 -24.77 -6.31 19.31
C LEU A 294 -23.67 -5.54 20.03
N CYS A 295 -23.92 -5.15 21.29
CA CYS A 295 -22.90 -4.52 22.12
C CYS A 295 -21.69 -5.44 22.32
N ALA A 296 -21.91 -6.72 22.61
CA ALA A 296 -20.84 -7.70 22.75
C ALA A 296 -20.04 -7.89 21.44
N ALA A 297 -20.71 -8.05 20.30
CA ALA A 297 -20.04 -8.23 19.01
C ALA A 297 -19.29 -6.97 18.54
N PHE A 298 -19.86 -5.78 18.78
CA PHE A 298 -19.15 -4.51 18.54
C PHE A 298 -17.88 -4.41 19.38
N ASN A 299 -17.96 -4.71 20.67
CA ASN A 299 -16.80 -4.69 21.56
C ASN A 299 -15.74 -5.74 21.16
N GLN A 300 -16.15 -6.90 20.64
CA GLN A 300 -15.23 -7.88 20.08
C GLN A 300 -14.45 -7.34 18.88
N CYS A 301 -15.09 -6.57 17.99
CA CYS A 301 -14.41 -5.90 16.87
C CYS A 301 -13.36 -4.91 17.38
N ILE A 302 -13.72 -4.09 18.37
CA ILE A 302 -12.81 -3.11 18.99
C ILE A 302 -11.60 -3.82 19.63
N SER A 303 -11.84 -4.86 20.43
CA SER A 303 -10.76 -5.62 21.07
C SER A 303 -9.86 -6.29 20.04
N ALA A 304 -10.42 -6.92 19.00
CA ALA A 304 -9.62 -7.56 17.95
C ALA A 304 -8.72 -6.55 17.23
N LEU A 305 -9.22 -5.33 16.96
CA LEU A 305 -8.44 -4.28 16.32
C LEU A 305 -7.38 -3.70 17.25
N ALA A 306 -7.68 -3.57 18.53
CA ALA A 306 -6.72 -3.16 19.56
C ALA A 306 -5.58 -4.19 19.68
N ASP A 307 -5.92 -5.49 19.70
CA ASP A 307 -4.94 -6.58 19.73
C ASP A 307 -4.07 -6.59 18.47
N PHE A 308 -4.67 -6.41 17.29
CA PHE A 308 -3.94 -6.29 16.02
C PHE A 308 -2.93 -5.14 16.07
N ARG A 309 -3.36 -3.95 16.51
CA ARG A 309 -2.49 -2.76 16.62
C ARG A 309 -1.39 -2.94 17.66
N SER A 310 -1.74 -3.49 18.82
CA SER A 310 -0.77 -3.75 19.90
C SER A 310 0.31 -4.70 19.42
N TYR A 311 -0.07 -5.75 18.68
CA TYR A 311 0.90 -6.66 18.09
C TYR A 311 1.73 -5.98 16.98
N HIS A 312 1.11 -5.19 16.11
CA HIS A 312 1.83 -4.44 15.06
C HIS A 312 2.91 -3.51 15.61
N ILE A 313 2.72 -2.93 16.80
CA ILE A 313 3.74 -2.09 17.48
C ILE A 313 4.96 -2.93 17.94
N THR A 314 4.79 -4.22 18.18
CA THR A 314 5.86 -5.12 18.67
C THR A 314 6.70 -5.77 17.56
N ILE A 315 6.32 -5.58 16.29
CA ILE A 315 7.01 -6.12 15.11
C ILE A 315 8.16 -5.21 14.72
#